data_AF-A0A496PA45-F1
#
_entry.id   AF-A0A496PA45-F1
#
_cell.length_a   1.000
_cell.length_b   1.000
_cell.length_c   1.000
_cell.angle_alpha   90.00
_cell.angle_beta   90.00
_cell.angle_gamma   90.00
#
_symmetry.space_group_name_H-M   'P 1'
#
loop_
_entity.id
_entity.type
_entity.pdbx_description
1 polymer ?
#
loop_
_entity_poly.entity_id
_entity_poly.type
_entity_poly.pdbx_seq_one_letter_code
_entity_poly.pdbx_strand_id
1 'polypeptide(L)'
;RFQINKLVAIEYNKLVSESENRLGFGGFRNAPVAIGGTSYTPPNPLDLNSCWDELIARCQELEDNPLEQSLLLYAEMARNQFFGDGNKRTALLMMNGNLIQNGLCPITITKSHEVEYRTALIGYYESPEQHRIQFFDFLKQEQQTMLKRWGYESQDLCI
;
A
#
# COMPACT_ATOMS: atom_id res chain seq x y z
N ARG A 1 -17.62 -5.87 7.68
CA ARG A 1 -16.47 -5.26 8.40
C ARG A 1 -15.22 -5.48 7.54
N PHE A 2 -14.32 -4.50 7.41
CA PHE A 2 -13.11 -4.66 6.58
C PHE A 2 -12.19 -5.72 7.19
N GLN A 3 -11.44 -6.42 6.34
CA GLN A 3 -10.43 -7.40 6.76
C GLN A 3 -9.25 -7.37 5.78
N ILE A 4 -8.03 -7.49 6.31
CA ILE A 4 -6.83 -7.72 5.49
C ILE A 4 -6.86 -9.17 5.02
N ASN A 5 -7.44 -9.41 3.83
CA ASN A 5 -7.41 -10.73 3.20
C ASN A 5 -7.39 -10.62 1.68
N LYS A 6 -7.05 -11.74 1.04
CA LYS A 6 -6.83 -11.81 -0.41
C LYS A 6 -8.09 -11.52 -1.22
N LEU A 7 -9.25 -11.98 -0.75
CA LEU A 7 -10.53 -11.79 -1.45
C LEU A 7 -10.90 -10.31 -1.51
N VAL A 8 -10.72 -9.57 -0.41
CA VAL A 8 -10.95 -8.12 -0.38
C VAL A 8 -10.00 -7.39 -1.32
N ALA A 9 -8.70 -7.77 -1.33
CA ALA A 9 -7.73 -7.15 -2.23
C ALA A 9 -8.07 -7.39 -3.72
N ILE A 10 -8.46 -8.62 -4.08
CA ILE A 10 -8.92 -8.95 -5.44
C ILE A 10 -10.18 -8.16 -5.79
N GLU A 11 -11.15 -8.08 -4.90
CA GLU A 11 -12.40 -7.37 -5.14
C GLU A 11 -12.17 -5.88 -5.34
N TYR A 12 -11.36 -5.25 -4.51
CA TYR A 12 -10.98 -3.85 -4.69
C TYR A 12 -10.24 -3.65 -6.01
N ASN A 13 -9.30 -4.54 -6.37
CA ASN A 13 -8.60 -4.43 -7.65
C ASN A 13 -9.55 -4.53 -8.84
N LYS A 14 -10.50 -5.48 -8.83
CA LYS A 14 -11.51 -5.60 -9.89
C LYS A 14 -12.24 -4.29 -10.10
N LEU A 15 -12.67 -3.64 -9.02
CA LEU A 15 -13.42 -2.38 -9.09
C LEU A 15 -12.56 -1.22 -9.59
N VAL A 16 -11.33 -1.05 -9.08
CA VAL A 16 -10.51 0.12 -9.45
C VAL A 16 -9.77 -0.01 -10.77
N SER A 17 -9.68 -1.22 -11.32
CA SER A 17 -8.91 -1.52 -12.52
C SER A 17 -9.72 -2.19 -13.64
N GLU A 18 -11.05 -2.24 -13.52
CA GLU A 18 -11.97 -2.89 -14.47
C GLU A 18 -11.66 -2.57 -15.94
N SER A 19 -11.44 -1.30 -16.26
CA SER A 19 -11.23 -0.85 -17.63
C SER A 19 -9.80 -1.07 -18.16
N GLU A 20 -8.83 -1.35 -17.29
CA GLU A 20 -7.38 -1.28 -17.59
C GLU A 20 -6.62 -2.59 -17.32
N ASN A 21 -7.04 -3.40 -16.35
CA ASN A 21 -6.34 -4.63 -16.00
C ASN A 21 -6.64 -5.75 -17.00
N ARG A 22 -5.62 -6.15 -17.76
CA ARG A 22 -5.69 -7.20 -18.79
C ARG A 22 -4.93 -8.47 -18.42
N LEU A 23 -4.24 -8.51 -17.28
CA LEU A 23 -3.35 -9.60 -16.88
C LEU A 23 -3.84 -10.21 -15.57
N GLY A 24 -4.60 -11.31 -15.66
CA GLY A 24 -5.17 -11.99 -14.50
C GLY A 24 -6.32 -11.23 -13.83
N PHE A 25 -7.17 -10.56 -14.62
CA PHE A 25 -8.34 -9.84 -14.09
C PHE A 25 -9.19 -10.74 -13.19
N GLY A 26 -9.49 -10.24 -11.99
CA GLY A 26 -10.22 -11.00 -10.97
C GLY A 26 -9.38 -11.97 -10.15
N GLY A 27 -8.05 -11.90 -10.24
CA GLY A 27 -7.10 -12.63 -9.42
C GLY A 27 -5.74 -11.94 -9.40
N PHE A 28 -4.70 -12.66 -8.98
CA PHE A 28 -3.33 -12.19 -9.16
C PHE A 28 -2.91 -12.31 -10.62
N ARG A 29 -1.97 -11.46 -11.05
CA ARG A 29 -1.46 -11.46 -12.42
C ARG A 29 -0.79 -12.79 -12.74
N ASN A 30 -0.88 -13.17 -14.02
CA ASN A 30 -0.30 -14.38 -14.58
C ASN A 30 0.89 -14.12 -15.51
N ALA A 31 1.32 -12.85 -15.63
CA ALA A 31 2.45 -12.43 -16.46
C ALA A 31 3.36 -11.44 -15.70
N PRO A 32 4.65 -11.35 -16.06
CA PRO A 32 5.55 -10.33 -15.52
C PRO A 32 5.06 -8.91 -15.81
N VAL A 33 5.36 -7.98 -14.90
CA VAL A 33 5.10 -6.54 -15.06
C VAL A 33 6.34 -5.76 -14.66
N ALA A 34 6.47 -4.55 -15.19
CA ALA A 34 7.54 -3.62 -14.83
C ALA A 34 6.96 -2.38 -14.12
N ILE A 35 7.76 -1.77 -13.25
CA ILE A 35 7.42 -0.50 -12.63
C ILE A 35 8.21 0.61 -13.34
N GLY A 36 7.52 1.55 -13.95
CA GLY A 36 8.17 2.69 -14.60
C GLY A 36 8.94 3.56 -13.60
N GLY A 37 10.15 3.98 -13.96
CA GLY A 37 10.99 4.89 -13.17
C GLY A 37 11.92 4.21 -12.16
N THR A 38 12.00 2.88 -12.13
CA THR A 38 12.93 2.13 -11.27
C THR A 38 13.51 0.93 -12.02
N SER A 39 14.67 0.45 -11.56
CA SER A 39 15.27 -0.81 -12.01
C SER A 39 14.71 -2.04 -11.28
N TYR A 40 13.93 -1.83 -10.22
CA TYR A 40 13.33 -2.91 -9.43
C TYR A 40 12.39 -3.76 -10.27
N THR A 41 12.55 -5.08 -10.16
CA THR A 41 11.69 -6.08 -10.80
C THR A 41 10.80 -6.75 -9.75
N PRO A 42 9.46 -6.66 -9.87
CA PRO A 42 8.54 -7.36 -8.97
C PRO A 42 8.68 -8.89 -9.04
N PRO A 43 8.17 -9.64 -8.04
CA PRO A 43 8.24 -11.10 -8.00
C PRO A 43 7.67 -11.78 -9.25
N ASN A 44 8.08 -13.03 -9.49
CA ASN A 44 7.49 -13.84 -10.55
C ASN A 44 5.99 -14.09 -10.26
N PRO A 45 5.10 -14.09 -11.28
CA PRO A 45 3.70 -14.46 -11.10
C PRO A 45 3.46 -15.75 -10.30
N LEU A 46 4.33 -16.75 -10.45
CA LEU A 46 4.22 -18.03 -9.76
C LEU A 46 4.42 -17.92 -8.24
N ASP A 47 5.16 -16.90 -7.78
CA ASP A 47 5.52 -16.72 -6.38
C ASP A 47 4.52 -15.82 -5.63
N LEU A 48 3.58 -15.18 -6.34
CA LEU A 48 2.69 -14.16 -5.77
C LEU A 48 1.81 -14.67 -4.62
N ASN A 49 1.45 -15.95 -4.62
CA ASN A 49 0.71 -16.54 -3.49
C ASN A 49 1.60 -16.59 -2.24
N SER A 50 2.83 -17.07 -2.37
CA SER A 50 3.80 -17.10 -1.27
C SER A 50 4.14 -15.70 -0.77
N CYS A 51 4.33 -14.73 -1.67
CA CYS A 51 4.55 -13.32 -1.27
C CYS A 51 3.35 -12.72 -0.53
N TRP A 52 2.13 -13.12 -0.90
CA TRP A 52 0.92 -12.69 -0.19
C TRP A 52 0.88 -13.29 1.23
N ASP A 53 1.16 -14.58 1.36
CA ASP A 53 1.15 -15.27 2.64
C ASP A 53 2.23 -14.69 3.59
N GLU A 54 3.42 -14.38 3.07
CA GLU A 54 4.48 -13.69 3.81
C GLU A 54 4.04 -12.29 4.28
N LEU A 55 3.40 -11.53 3.39
CA LEU A 55 2.86 -10.21 3.74
C LEU A 55 1.83 -10.32 4.87
N ILE A 56 0.90 -11.28 4.79
CA ILE A 56 -0.11 -11.47 5.84
C ILE A 56 0.53 -11.86 7.17
N ALA A 57 1.53 -12.75 7.17
CA ALA A 57 2.26 -13.11 8.38
C ALA A 57 2.92 -11.88 9.03
N ARG A 58 3.61 -11.05 8.24
CA ARG A 58 4.23 -9.80 8.73
C ARG A 58 3.19 -8.77 9.20
N CYS A 59 2.01 -8.73 8.58
CA CYS A 59 0.92 -7.89 9.08
C CYS A 59 0.39 -8.39 10.43
N GLN A 60 0.28 -9.71 10.64
CA GLN A 60 -0.17 -10.28 11.91
C GLN A 60 0.79 -9.94 13.07
N GLU A 61 2.09 -9.91 12.80
CA GLU A 61 3.11 -9.46 13.78
C GLU A 61 2.92 -8.01 14.24
N LEU A 62 2.18 -7.20 13.49
CA LEU A 62 1.91 -5.78 13.76
C LEU A 62 0.46 -5.51 14.20
N GLU A 63 -0.30 -6.52 14.61
CA GLU A 63 -1.72 -6.33 14.99
C GLU A 63 -1.92 -5.30 16.12
N ASP A 64 -0.98 -5.23 17.06
CA ASP A 64 -0.97 -4.25 18.16
C ASP A 64 -0.50 -2.84 17.73
N ASN A 65 -0.06 -2.66 16.48
CA ASN A 65 0.29 -1.37 15.89
C ASN A 65 -0.40 -1.16 14.53
N PRO A 66 -1.70 -0.80 14.54
CA PRO A 66 -2.49 -0.70 13.30
C PRO A 66 -1.98 0.33 12.30
N LEU A 67 -1.31 1.39 12.75
CA LEU A 67 -0.70 2.37 11.85
C LEU A 67 0.44 1.72 11.06
N GLU A 68 1.44 1.17 11.75
CA GLU A 68 2.58 0.48 11.10
C GLU A 68 2.13 -0.69 10.24
N GLN A 69 1.14 -1.48 10.70
CA GLN A 69 0.53 -2.56 9.92
C GLN A 69 -0.04 -2.05 8.59
N SER A 70 -0.71 -0.89 8.61
CA SER A 70 -1.31 -0.28 7.42
C SER A 70 -0.25 0.26 6.46
N LEU A 71 0.80 0.91 6.97
CA LEU A 71 1.91 1.41 6.17
C LEU A 71 2.68 0.26 5.50
N LEU A 72 2.92 -0.83 6.23
CA LEU A 72 3.50 -2.05 5.69
C LEU A 72 2.63 -2.65 4.59
N LEU A 73 1.33 -2.78 4.84
CA LEU A 73 0.38 -3.33 3.86
C LEU A 73 0.43 -2.53 2.56
N TYR A 74 0.43 -1.20 2.63
CA TYR A 74 0.58 -0.34 1.46
C TYR A 74 1.89 -0.61 0.71
N ALA A 75 3.02 -0.54 1.42
CA ALA A 75 4.35 -0.58 0.83
C ALA A 75 4.64 -1.92 0.15
N GLU A 76 4.28 -3.03 0.79
CA GLU A 76 4.50 -4.38 0.26
C GLU A 76 3.53 -4.72 -0.88
N MET A 77 2.26 -4.31 -0.82
CA MET A 77 1.35 -4.47 -1.96
C MET A 77 1.80 -3.66 -3.18
N ALA A 78 2.27 -2.43 -2.95
CA ALA A 78 2.81 -1.58 -4.00
C ALA A 78 4.13 -2.14 -4.56
N ARG A 79 4.96 -2.80 -3.76
CA ARG A 79 6.21 -3.42 -4.21
C ARG A 79 5.97 -4.72 -4.97
N ASN A 80 5.17 -5.64 -4.42
CA ASN A 80 4.95 -6.97 -5.01
C ASN A 80 4.16 -6.94 -6.33
N GLN A 81 3.41 -5.86 -6.60
CA GLN A 81 2.59 -5.71 -7.81
C GLN A 81 1.71 -6.96 -8.06
N PHE A 82 0.85 -7.33 -7.11
CA PHE A 82 0.04 -8.55 -7.20
C PHE A 82 -0.88 -8.63 -8.43
N PHE A 83 -1.23 -7.48 -9.02
CA PHE A 83 -2.19 -7.36 -10.11
C PHE A 83 -1.54 -6.84 -11.40
N GLY A 84 -2.23 -7.00 -12.54
CA GLY A 84 -1.76 -6.50 -13.83
C GLY A 84 -1.72 -4.97 -13.91
N ASP A 85 -2.68 -4.32 -13.27
CA ASP A 85 -2.75 -2.86 -13.10
C ASP A 85 -3.49 -2.51 -11.80
N GLY A 86 -3.53 -1.24 -11.43
CA GLY A 86 -4.26 -0.75 -10.26
C GLY A 86 -3.58 -1.06 -8.93
N ASN A 87 -2.33 -1.56 -8.91
CA ASN A 87 -1.64 -2.01 -7.70
C ASN A 87 -1.58 -0.93 -6.61
N LYS A 88 -1.10 0.28 -6.94
CA LYS A 88 -0.98 1.39 -5.97
C LYS A 88 -2.35 1.87 -5.46
N ARG A 89 -3.36 1.91 -6.32
CA ARG A 89 -4.75 2.27 -5.96
C ARG A 89 -5.36 1.23 -5.02
N THR A 90 -5.17 -0.05 -5.34
CA THR A 90 -5.63 -1.17 -4.53
C THR A 90 -4.94 -1.17 -3.16
N ALA A 91 -3.62 -0.98 -3.13
CA ALA A 91 -2.83 -0.87 -1.90
C ALA A 91 -3.32 0.31 -1.02
N LEU A 92 -3.61 1.47 -1.62
CA LEU A 92 -4.14 2.63 -0.90
C LEU A 92 -5.49 2.34 -0.25
N LEU A 93 -6.39 1.65 -0.98
CA LEU A 93 -7.70 1.25 -0.45
C LEU A 93 -7.58 0.22 0.67
N MET A 94 -6.67 -0.75 0.55
CA MET A 94 -6.42 -1.74 1.59
C MET A 94 -5.85 -1.10 2.85
N MET A 95 -4.85 -0.22 2.72
CA MET A 95 -4.29 0.56 3.82
C MET A 95 -5.37 1.39 4.52
N ASN A 96 -6.14 2.16 3.75
CA ASN A 96 -7.18 3.02 4.33
C ASN A 96 -8.33 2.23 4.94
N GLY A 97 -8.67 1.07 4.38
CA GLY A 97 -9.63 0.14 4.99
C GLY A 97 -9.18 -0.29 6.37
N ASN A 98 -7.88 -0.62 6.54
CA ASN A 98 -7.33 -1.02 7.83
C ASN A 98 -7.24 0.14 8.84
N LEU A 99 -6.83 1.33 8.37
CA LEU A 99 -6.79 2.54 9.20
C LEU A 99 -8.19 2.87 9.75
N ILE A 100 -9.20 2.95 8.88
CA ILE A 100 -10.59 3.25 9.26
C ILE A 100 -11.12 2.18 10.22
N GLN A 101 -10.81 0.91 9.97
CA GLN A 101 -11.24 -0.20 10.81
C GLN A 101 -10.70 -0.11 12.25
N ASN A 102 -9.58 0.57 12.44
CA ASN A 102 -8.90 0.79 13.72
C ASN A 102 -9.09 2.22 14.26
N GLY A 103 -10.01 3.02 13.68
CA GLY A 103 -10.28 4.38 14.15
C GLY A 103 -9.20 5.41 13.80
N LEU A 104 -8.29 5.06 12.90
CA LEU A 104 -7.22 5.94 12.42
C LEU A 104 -7.67 6.71 11.18
N CYS A 105 -7.19 7.96 11.08
CA CYS A 105 -7.44 8.81 9.92
C CYS A 105 -6.86 8.17 8.65
N PRO A 106 -7.58 8.11 7.52
CA PRO A 106 -7.02 7.60 6.28
C PRO A 106 -5.83 8.44 5.79
N ILE A 107 -5.05 7.91 4.86
CA ILE A 107 -3.96 8.63 4.22
C ILE A 107 -4.33 8.86 2.76
N THR A 108 -4.09 10.08 2.28
CA THR A 108 -4.25 10.47 0.88
C THR A 108 -2.98 11.13 0.41
N ILE A 109 -2.43 10.65 -0.71
CA ILE A 109 -1.27 11.26 -1.34
C ILE A 109 -1.76 12.30 -2.33
N THR A 110 -1.42 13.56 -2.10
CA THR A 110 -1.89 14.67 -2.93
C THR A 110 -1.01 14.89 -4.16
N LYS A 111 -1.58 15.48 -5.22
CA LYS A 111 -0.83 15.78 -6.45
C LYS A 111 0.36 16.73 -6.21
N SER A 112 0.26 17.62 -5.22
CA SER A 112 1.34 18.53 -4.85
C SER A 112 2.58 17.82 -4.31
N HIS A 113 2.46 16.59 -3.81
CA HIS A 113 3.57 15.78 -3.28
C HIS A 113 3.91 14.57 -4.16
N GLU A 114 3.51 14.59 -5.45
CA GLU A 114 3.72 13.44 -6.34
C GLU A 114 5.21 13.11 -6.53
N VAL A 115 6.08 14.12 -6.61
CA VAL A 115 7.52 13.93 -6.84
C VAL A 115 8.18 13.30 -5.63
N GLU A 116 7.87 13.79 -4.43
CA GLU A 116 8.34 13.30 -3.14
C GLU A 116 7.87 11.86 -2.92
N TYR A 117 6.58 11.61 -3.16
CA TYR A 117 5.99 10.27 -3.10
C TYR A 117 6.72 9.30 -4.03
N ARG A 118 6.89 9.65 -5.30
CA ARG A 118 7.56 8.79 -6.28
C ARG A 118 8.99 8.49 -5.87
N THR A 119 9.72 9.50 -5.41
CA THR A 119 11.11 9.36 -4.97
C THR A 119 11.22 8.40 -3.78
N ALA A 120 10.41 8.62 -2.74
CA ALA A 120 10.43 7.78 -1.55
C ALA A 120 9.96 6.34 -1.85
N LEU A 121 8.95 6.17 -2.69
CA LEU A 121 8.45 4.86 -3.10
C LEU A 121 9.46 4.09 -3.94
N ILE A 122 10.16 4.75 -4.87
CA ILE A 122 11.23 4.11 -5.66
C ILE A 122 12.38 3.68 -4.74
N GLY A 123 12.78 4.52 -3.79
CA GLY A 123 13.77 4.13 -2.77
C GLY A 123 13.34 2.88 -2.00
N TYR A 124 12.06 2.81 -1.60
CA TYR A 124 11.50 1.61 -0.98
C TYR A 124 11.48 0.40 -1.91
N TYR A 125 11.23 0.58 -3.22
CA TYR A 125 11.28 -0.48 -4.22
C TYR A 125 12.70 -0.99 -4.49
N GLU A 126 13.74 -0.20 -4.30
CA GLU A 126 15.09 -0.67 -4.55
C GLU A 126 15.71 -1.29 -3.30
N SER A 127 15.50 -0.68 -2.13
CA SER A 127 16.08 -1.14 -0.85
C SER A 127 15.12 -0.86 0.32
N PRO A 128 14.15 -1.76 0.62
CA PRO A 128 13.20 -1.59 1.72
C PRO A 128 13.88 -1.37 3.07
N GLU A 129 14.93 -2.13 3.37
CA GLU A 129 15.62 -2.09 4.66
C GLU A 129 16.25 -0.72 4.92
N GLN A 130 16.71 -0.05 3.86
CA GLN A 130 17.32 1.27 3.93
C GLN A 130 16.28 2.40 3.93
N HIS A 131 15.20 2.26 3.15
CA HIS A 131 14.27 3.37 2.89
C HIS A 131 12.93 3.23 3.61
N ARG A 132 12.70 2.16 4.39
CA ARG A 132 11.44 1.94 5.15
C ARG A 132 11.06 3.15 5.98
N ILE A 133 11.99 3.63 6.82
CA ILE A 133 11.73 4.75 7.73
C ILE A 133 11.34 6.00 6.92
N GLN A 134 12.13 6.37 5.92
CA GLN A 134 11.86 7.53 5.08
C GLN A 134 10.48 7.43 4.39
N PHE A 135 10.15 6.26 3.84
CA PHE A 135 8.88 6.08 3.14
C PHE A 135 7.68 6.10 4.09
N PHE A 136 7.82 5.50 5.28
CA PHE A 136 6.76 5.48 6.28
C PHE A 136 6.56 6.87 6.89
N ASP A 137 7.64 7.61 7.14
CA ASP A 137 7.57 8.99 7.63
C ASP A 137 6.88 9.90 6.61
N PHE A 138 7.13 9.72 5.32
CA PHE A 138 6.39 10.41 4.26
C PHE A 138 4.88 10.14 4.36
N LEU A 139 4.46 8.87 4.49
CA LEU A 139 3.05 8.51 4.61
C LEU A 139 2.41 9.07 5.90
N LYS A 140 3.14 9.03 7.02
CA LYS A 140 2.71 9.66 8.29
C LYS A 140 2.55 11.17 8.13
N GLN A 141 3.45 11.83 7.41
CA GLN A 141 3.35 13.27 7.13
C GLN A 141 2.12 13.60 6.28
N GLU A 142 1.76 12.77 5.29
CA GLU A 142 0.52 12.94 4.53
C GLU A 142 -0.71 12.81 5.44
N GLN A 143 -0.70 11.86 6.38
CA GLN A 143 -1.75 11.72 7.39
C GLN A 143 -1.90 12.98 8.24
N GLN A 144 -0.79 13.50 8.77
CA GLN A 144 -0.76 14.71 9.59
C GLN A 144 -1.22 15.94 8.81
N THR A 145 -0.85 16.04 7.54
CA THR A 145 -1.28 17.13 6.66
C THR A 145 -2.80 17.13 6.50
N MET A 146 -3.42 15.95 6.36
CA MET A 146 -4.87 15.84 6.26
C MET A 146 -5.57 16.20 7.57
N LEU A 147 -5.05 15.74 8.71
CA LEU A 147 -5.59 16.06 10.04
C LEU A 147 -5.53 17.56 10.34
N LYS A 148 -4.39 18.20 10.05
CA LYS A 148 -4.23 19.67 10.17
C LYS A 148 -5.22 20.44 9.29
N ARG A 149 -5.49 19.94 8.08
CA ARG A 149 -6.49 20.55 7.18
C ARG A 149 -7.90 20.56 7.77
N TRP A 150 -8.20 19.60 8.65
CA TRP A 150 -9.48 19.52 9.37
C TRP A 150 -9.44 20.15 10.76
N GLY A 151 -8.36 20.84 11.13
CA GLY A 151 -8.24 21.57 12.38
C GLY A 151 -7.86 20.73 13.61
N TYR A 152 -7.39 19.49 13.40
CA TYR A 152 -6.84 18.68 14.49
C TYR A 152 -5.37 19.02 14.74
N GLU A 153 -4.96 19.17 16.01
CA GLU A 153 -3.56 19.33 16.39
C GLU A 153 -2.89 17.97 16.67
N SER A 154 -1.55 17.89 16.53
CA SER A 154 -0.79 16.65 16.73
C SER A 154 -0.92 16.01 18.12
N GLN A 155 -1.41 16.76 19.13
CA GLN A 155 -1.64 16.28 20.49
C GLN A 155 -3.03 15.68 20.72
N ASP A 156 -3.97 15.87 19.79
CA ASP A 156 -5.37 15.40 19.93
C ASP A 156 -5.58 13.96 19.43
N LEU A 157 -4.52 13.32 18.94
CA LEU A 157 -4.60 12.09 18.17
C LEU A 157 -3.73 11.03 18.86
N CYS A 158 -4.35 9.94 19.31
CA CYS A 158 -3.63 8.71 19.65
C CYS A 158 -2.98 8.18 18.36
N ILE A 159 -1.74 8.60 18.11
CA ILE A 159 -0.85 8.06 17.09
C ILE A 159 0.08 7.06 17.79
#